data_AF-A0A132ENM1-F1
#
_entry.id   AF-A0A132ENM1-F1
#
_cell.length_a   1.000
_cell.length_b   1.000
_cell.length_c   1.000
_cell.angle_alpha   90.00
_cell.angle_beta   90.00
_cell.angle_gamma   90.00
#
_symmetry.space_group_name_H-M   'P 1'
#
loop_
_entity.id
_entity.type
_entity.pdbx_description
1 polymer ?
#
loop_
_entity_poly.entity_id
_entity_poly.type
_entity_poly.pdbx_seq_one_letter_code
_entity_poly.pdbx_strand_id
1 'polypeptide(L)'
;MSFPLDTIRMDKAYPGQEDRLLEVAYPGVHSDVGGGYAPREQGKAFAGDAAKLSQIALHDMYIEALRAGVPLQFPGGPHDMPQITKQLFDLSSSLVKTFNGWLNSVPAIKSVEEAMRFGMAQMLSWRALRARIGTADYVTEQSFFKNAPESHKSREQVREDTDRLNNSDAKIKQLKRERFDVVAQMNAASMSAIDNPFASAAPSSGLGKEIEGYQDELKEYDTKIAREKDANAAKAAGSSPSAAKPGNGPDDLVSNDKTDLLEAAEEFRLLLTWLNPSQTSIWRTEINHQTNLPYAVKASATPMHKPETEVVYMRNPDILTRFSAVTPFSIYNDAVIKPRTAMKDFLSRNTSPAAIEALRKTPSAILLYDEYIHDSRAWFRVPYFREYVPGGFFWGRVLFVGNDQRVENLGF
;
A
#
# COMPACT_ATOMS: atom_id res chain seq x y z
N MET A 1 6.67 -0.53 11.02
CA MET A 1 6.94 -0.33 9.57
C MET A 1 6.26 -1.47 8.86
N SER A 2 5.38 -1.22 7.90
CA SER A 2 4.53 -2.29 7.35
C SER A 2 5.17 -3.11 6.21
N PHE A 3 6.22 -2.59 5.55
CA PHE A 3 6.88 -3.26 4.41
C PHE A 3 8.40 -2.96 4.36
N PRO A 4 9.20 -3.42 5.33
CA PRO A 4 10.64 -3.43 5.15
C PRO A 4 11.03 -4.37 3.99
N LEU A 5 12.18 -4.08 3.36
CA LEU A 5 12.77 -5.00 2.39
C LEU A 5 13.78 -5.89 3.10
N ASP A 6 13.68 -7.20 2.90
CA ASP A 6 14.72 -8.17 3.23
C ASP A 6 15.51 -8.47 1.96
N THR A 7 16.78 -8.08 1.91
CA THR A 7 17.65 -8.46 0.79
C THR A 7 18.08 -9.91 0.94
N ILE A 8 18.26 -10.59 -0.19
CA ILE A 8 18.85 -11.95 -0.22
C ILE A 8 20.38 -11.92 0.00
N ARG A 9 20.98 -10.74 0.14
CA ARG A 9 22.40 -10.54 0.47
C ARG A 9 22.66 -10.84 1.95
N MET A 10 23.78 -11.52 2.21
CA MET A 10 24.32 -11.71 3.56
C MET A 10 25.52 -10.78 3.75
N ASP A 11 25.44 -9.85 4.71
CA ASP A 11 26.40 -8.75 4.86
C ASP A 11 26.59 -7.93 3.57
N LYS A 12 27.72 -8.10 2.88
CA LYS A 12 28.08 -7.37 1.65
C LYS A 12 28.10 -8.25 0.40
N ALA A 13 27.77 -9.53 0.51
CA ALA A 13 27.88 -10.50 -0.58
C ALA A 13 26.64 -11.40 -0.70
N TYR A 14 26.44 -11.97 -1.88
CA TYR A 14 25.46 -13.04 -2.05
C TYR A 14 26.12 -14.35 -1.57
N PRO A 15 25.44 -15.18 -0.78
CA PRO A 15 26.07 -16.28 -0.03
C PRO A 15 26.52 -17.45 -0.92
N GLY A 16 27.69 -17.33 -1.57
CA GLY A 16 28.41 -18.43 -2.24
C GLY A 16 27.66 -19.17 -3.34
N GLN A 17 26.50 -18.65 -3.76
CA GLN A 17 25.61 -19.14 -4.81
C GLN A 17 25.26 -17.97 -5.74
N GLU A 18 26.24 -17.12 -6.02
CA GLU A 18 26.09 -15.92 -6.86
C GLU A 18 25.57 -16.26 -8.27
N ASP A 19 25.80 -17.50 -8.72
CA ASP A 19 25.28 -18.06 -9.96
C ASP A 19 23.81 -18.52 -9.89
N ARG A 20 23.24 -18.67 -8.68
CA ARG A 20 21.86 -19.10 -8.44
C ARG A 20 20.97 -18.03 -7.82
N LEU A 21 21.57 -16.98 -7.27
CA LEU A 21 20.89 -15.89 -6.59
C LEU A 21 21.01 -14.61 -7.42
N LEU A 22 19.86 -14.08 -7.83
CA LEU A 22 19.76 -12.85 -8.58
C LEU A 22 18.79 -11.91 -7.87
N GLU A 23 19.25 -10.69 -7.59
CA GLU A 23 18.43 -9.64 -6.99
C GLU A 23 18.36 -8.46 -7.96
N VAL A 24 17.16 -8.18 -8.46
CA VAL A 24 16.92 -7.15 -9.48
C VAL A 24 16.06 -6.05 -8.89
N ALA A 25 16.51 -4.81 -9.04
CA ALA A 25 15.73 -3.64 -8.65
C ALA A 25 14.81 -3.20 -9.80
N TYR A 26 13.51 -3.13 -9.52
CA TYR A 26 12.50 -2.60 -10.43
C TYR A 26 12.00 -1.22 -9.96
N PRO A 27 11.55 -0.35 -10.88
CA PRO A 27 10.85 0.87 -10.51
C PRO A 27 9.47 0.55 -9.90
N GLY A 28 8.95 1.50 -9.12
CA GLY A 28 7.60 1.41 -8.55
C GLY A 28 7.57 1.04 -7.07
N VAL A 29 6.37 0.79 -6.58
CA VAL A 29 6.10 0.40 -5.19
C VAL A 29 5.79 -1.11 -5.10
N HIS A 30 5.44 -1.61 -3.91
CA HIS A 30 5.32 -3.05 -3.63
C HIS A 30 4.57 -3.86 -4.71
N SER A 31 3.33 -3.48 -5.02
CA SER A 31 2.49 -4.19 -6.00
C SER A 31 2.73 -3.78 -7.45
N ASP A 32 3.53 -2.74 -7.71
CA ASP A 32 4.06 -2.46 -9.06
C ASP A 32 5.09 -3.52 -9.48
N VAL A 33 5.70 -4.22 -8.51
CA VAL A 33 6.62 -5.33 -8.77
C VAL A 33 5.90 -6.66 -8.62
N GLY A 34 5.28 -6.91 -7.46
CA GLY A 34 4.64 -8.20 -7.16
C GLY A 34 3.33 -8.45 -7.91
N GLY A 35 2.73 -7.41 -8.50
CA GLY A 35 1.36 -7.47 -9.02
C GLY A 35 0.32 -7.31 -7.90
N GLY A 36 -0.86 -6.83 -8.27
CA GLY A 36 -1.99 -6.67 -7.34
C GLY A 36 -2.85 -5.45 -7.63
N TYR A 37 -2.27 -4.40 -8.22
CA TYR A 37 -3.06 -3.26 -8.68
C TYR A 37 -3.94 -3.65 -9.88
N ALA A 38 -5.19 -3.20 -9.84
CA ALA A 38 -6.12 -3.28 -10.96
C ALA A 38 -5.86 -2.15 -11.97
N PRO A 39 -6.20 -2.34 -13.26
CA PRO A 39 -6.12 -1.26 -14.22
C PRO A 39 -6.95 -0.05 -13.77
N ARG A 40 -6.42 1.16 -14.01
CA ARG A 40 -6.99 2.46 -13.66
C ARG A 40 -6.92 2.85 -12.19
N GLU A 41 -6.45 1.99 -11.29
CA GLU A 41 -6.17 2.43 -9.92
C GLU A 41 -5.16 3.60 -9.95
N GLN A 42 -5.47 4.66 -9.21
CA GLN A 42 -4.79 5.96 -9.22
C GLN A 42 -4.64 6.58 -10.62
N GLY A 43 -5.47 6.18 -11.57
CA GLY A 43 -5.40 6.58 -12.97
C GLY A 43 -4.25 5.94 -13.75
N LYS A 44 -3.61 4.89 -13.22
CA LYS A 44 -2.47 4.19 -13.82
C LYS A 44 -2.93 3.04 -14.71
N ALA A 45 -2.07 2.59 -15.64
CA ALA A 45 -2.32 1.45 -16.51
C ALA A 45 -3.70 1.51 -17.23
N PHE A 46 -4.07 2.70 -17.73
CA PHE A 46 -5.43 2.97 -18.20
C PHE A 46 -5.91 2.04 -19.32
N ALA A 47 -4.97 1.53 -20.13
CA ALA A 47 -5.21 0.65 -21.27
C ALA A 47 -5.48 -0.82 -20.89
N GLY A 48 -5.50 -1.17 -19.60
CA GLY A 48 -5.80 -2.53 -19.12
C GLY A 48 -4.58 -3.23 -18.51
N ASP A 49 -4.74 -4.53 -18.23
CA ASP A 49 -3.73 -5.32 -17.49
C ASP A 49 -2.36 -5.34 -18.16
N ALA A 50 -2.33 -5.37 -19.50
CA ALA A 50 -1.08 -5.33 -20.27
C ALA A 50 -0.27 -4.05 -20.06
N ALA A 51 -0.89 -2.98 -19.56
CA ALA A 51 -0.25 -1.71 -19.26
C ALA A 51 0.19 -1.59 -17.80
N LYS A 52 0.04 -2.61 -16.95
CA LYS A 52 0.52 -2.57 -15.56
C LYS A 52 2.03 -2.75 -15.50
N LEU A 53 2.72 -1.95 -14.69
CA LEU A 53 4.17 -2.03 -14.55
C LEU A 53 4.65 -3.42 -14.10
N SER A 54 3.85 -4.11 -13.27
CA SER A 54 4.12 -5.46 -12.78
C SER A 54 4.19 -6.53 -13.87
N GLN A 55 3.68 -6.24 -15.08
CA GLN A 55 3.86 -7.14 -16.21
C GLN A 55 5.34 -7.30 -16.56
N ILE A 56 6.21 -6.31 -16.32
CA ILE A 56 7.65 -6.42 -16.59
C ILE A 56 8.28 -7.48 -15.66
N ALA A 57 8.11 -7.32 -14.35
CA ALA A 57 8.65 -8.26 -13.36
C ALA A 57 8.03 -9.66 -13.50
N LEU A 58 6.75 -9.76 -13.88
CA LEU A 58 6.08 -11.02 -14.22
C LEU A 58 6.82 -11.76 -15.35
N HIS A 59 7.15 -11.06 -16.44
CA HIS A 59 7.85 -11.66 -17.58
C HIS A 59 9.28 -12.06 -17.25
N ASP A 60 10.01 -11.21 -16.53
CA ASP A 60 11.39 -11.52 -16.13
C ASP A 60 11.43 -12.75 -15.22
N MET A 61 10.53 -12.84 -14.24
CA MET A 61 10.40 -14.02 -13.38
C MET A 61 9.99 -15.27 -14.16
N TYR A 62 9.05 -15.15 -15.11
CA TYR A 62 8.62 -16.26 -15.96
C TYR A 62 9.79 -16.81 -16.80
N ILE A 63 10.62 -15.93 -17.37
CA ILE A 63 11.81 -16.31 -18.13
C ILE A 63 12.84 -17.00 -17.23
N GLU A 64 13.13 -16.45 -16.04
CA GLU A 64 14.07 -17.08 -15.10
C GLU A 64 13.58 -18.44 -14.59
N ALA A 65 12.28 -18.59 -14.33
CA ALA A 65 11.69 -19.86 -13.93
C ALA A 65 11.81 -20.93 -15.04
N LEU A 66 11.57 -20.55 -16.30
CA LEU A 66 11.78 -21.44 -17.44
C LEU A 66 13.26 -21.85 -17.57
N ARG A 67 14.20 -20.90 -17.42
CA ARG A 67 15.65 -21.18 -17.43
C ARG A 67 16.08 -22.14 -16.32
N ALA A 68 15.45 -22.02 -15.15
CA ALA A 68 15.66 -22.91 -14.02
C ALA A 68 14.99 -24.29 -14.17
N GLY A 69 14.23 -24.52 -15.24
CA GLY A 69 13.56 -25.80 -15.51
C GLY A 69 12.23 -25.99 -14.75
N VAL A 70 11.61 -24.92 -14.26
CA VAL A 70 10.27 -24.99 -13.69
C VAL A 70 9.30 -25.40 -14.80
N PRO A 71 8.43 -26.42 -14.59
CA PRO A 71 7.53 -26.94 -15.63
C PRO A 71 6.34 -26.00 -15.87
N LEU A 72 6.62 -24.82 -16.43
CA LEU A 72 5.63 -23.82 -16.79
C LEU A 72 5.09 -24.04 -18.20
N GLN A 73 3.84 -23.63 -18.43
CA GLN A 73 3.24 -23.57 -19.76
C GLN A 73 3.93 -22.48 -20.57
N PHE A 74 4.12 -22.69 -21.88
CA PHE A 74 4.61 -21.66 -22.79
C PHE A 74 3.89 -21.72 -24.14
N PRO A 75 3.73 -20.57 -24.85
CA PRO A 75 3.06 -20.54 -26.14
C PRO A 75 3.72 -21.48 -27.15
N GLY A 76 2.96 -22.45 -27.67
CA GLY A 76 3.44 -23.45 -28.63
C GLY A 76 4.24 -24.60 -28.01
N GLY A 77 4.23 -24.74 -26.68
CA GLY A 77 4.90 -25.84 -25.97
C GLY A 77 4.10 -27.15 -25.89
N PRO A 78 4.71 -28.24 -25.35
CA PRO A 78 4.04 -29.53 -25.15
C PRO A 78 2.79 -29.45 -24.25
N HIS A 79 2.79 -28.52 -23.30
CA HIS A 79 1.62 -28.08 -22.54
C HIS A 79 1.34 -26.62 -22.92
N ASP A 80 0.71 -26.42 -24.09
CA ASP A 80 0.46 -25.08 -24.62
C ASP A 80 -0.32 -24.24 -23.61
N MET A 81 0.07 -22.97 -23.53
CA MET A 81 -0.57 -22.00 -22.66
C MET A 81 -1.98 -21.69 -23.17
N PRO A 82 -3.04 -21.87 -22.35
CA PRO A 82 -4.40 -21.53 -22.73
C PRO A 82 -4.53 -20.06 -23.14
N GLN A 83 -5.49 -19.73 -24.03
CA GLN A 83 -5.65 -18.37 -24.54
C GLN A 83 -5.88 -17.33 -23.44
N ILE A 84 -6.65 -17.68 -22.41
CA ILE A 84 -6.88 -16.80 -21.25
C ILE A 84 -5.58 -16.51 -20.50
N THR A 85 -4.72 -17.51 -20.34
CA THR A 85 -3.41 -17.33 -19.71
C THR A 85 -2.49 -16.49 -20.59
N LYS A 86 -2.49 -16.69 -21.92
CA LYS A 86 -1.74 -15.85 -22.86
C LYS A 86 -2.09 -14.37 -22.69
N GLN A 87 -3.39 -14.05 -22.59
CA GLN A 87 -3.86 -12.67 -22.38
C GLN A 87 -3.41 -12.07 -21.05
N LEU A 88 -3.29 -12.86 -19.98
CA LEU A 88 -2.77 -12.39 -18.69
C LEU A 88 -1.28 -12.01 -18.76
N PHE A 89 -0.55 -12.54 -19.76
CA PHE A 89 0.83 -12.18 -20.08
C PHE A 89 0.92 -11.15 -21.21
N ASP A 90 -0.18 -10.54 -21.65
CA ASP A 90 -0.06 -9.46 -22.63
C ASP A 90 0.77 -8.31 -22.05
N LEU A 91 1.60 -7.69 -22.91
CA LEU A 91 2.48 -6.60 -22.53
C LEU A 91 2.31 -5.43 -23.52
N SER A 92 1.93 -4.27 -22.99
CA SER A 92 1.66 -3.08 -23.79
C SER A 92 2.94 -2.52 -24.39
N SER A 93 2.94 -2.26 -25.69
CA SER A 93 4.06 -1.60 -26.38
C SER A 93 4.39 -0.22 -25.81
N SER A 94 3.38 0.51 -25.30
CA SER A 94 3.57 1.80 -24.64
C SER A 94 4.31 1.66 -23.31
N LEU A 95 3.96 0.64 -22.52
CA LEU A 95 4.66 0.34 -21.27
C LEU A 95 6.12 -0.02 -21.58
N VAL A 96 6.36 -0.94 -22.51
CA VAL A 96 7.72 -1.37 -22.90
C VAL A 96 8.56 -0.19 -23.36
N LYS A 97 8.02 0.67 -24.23
CA LYS A 97 8.71 1.86 -24.72
C LYS A 97 9.05 2.82 -23.58
N THR A 98 8.12 3.07 -22.67
CA THR A 98 8.31 3.98 -21.55
C THR A 98 9.33 3.42 -20.56
N PHE A 99 9.19 2.14 -20.19
CA PHE A 99 10.10 1.44 -19.31
C PHE A 99 11.53 1.41 -19.87
N ASN A 100 11.72 1.02 -21.13
CA ASN A 100 13.05 1.01 -21.75
C ASN A 100 13.64 2.42 -21.90
N GLY A 101 12.80 3.41 -22.21
CA GLY A 101 13.20 4.82 -22.23
C GLY A 101 13.64 5.32 -20.85
N TRP A 102 13.02 4.84 -19.77
CA TRP A 102 13.46 5.11 -18.41
C TRP A 102 14.74 4.34 -18.08
N LEU A 103 14.80 3.05 -18.38
CA LEU A 103 15.95 2.17 -18.12
C LEU A 103 17.24 2.73 -18.73
N ASN A 104 17.17 3.27 -19.95
CA ASN A 104 18.30 3.91 -20.63
C ASN A 104 18.84 5.17 -19.91
N SER A 105 18.04 5.77 -19.01
CA SER A 105 18.45 6.91 -18.19
C SER A 105 18.97 6.53 -16.80
N VAL A 106 18.80 5.26 -16.41
CA VAL A 106 19.22 4.76 -15.11
C VAL A 106 20.75 4.65 -15.08
N PRO A 107 21.44 5.26 -14.11
CA PRO A 107 22.88 5.11 -13.97
C PRO A 107 23.23 3.67 -13.57
N ALA A 108 24.51 3.29 -13.69
CA ALA A 108 24.96 2.00 -13.17
C ALA A 108 24.71 1.92 -11.65
N ILE A 109 23.84 1.01 -11.23
CA ILE A 109 23.49 0.74 -9.84
C ILE A 109 24.32 -0.45 -9.35
N LYS A 110 25.03 -0.29 -8.22
CA LYS A 110 25.97 -1.30 -7.71
C LYS A 110 25.48 -2.01 -6.46
N SER A 111 24.43 -1.52 -5.82
CA SER A 111 23.87 -2.13 -4.61
C SER A 111 22.38 -1.84 -4.45
N VAL A 112 21.72 -2.62 -3.59
CA VAL A 112 20.31 -2.41 -3.19
C VAL A 112 20.11 -1.02 -2.60
N GLU A 113 21.04 -0.55 -1.77
CA GLU A 113 20.97 0.78 -1.18
C GLU A 113 21.04 1.88 -2.26
N GLU A 114 21.92 1.75 -3.25
CA GLU A 114 21.96 2.68 -4.39
C GLU A 114 20.66 2.65 -5.19
N ALA A 115 20.11 1.46 -5.44
CA ALA A 115 18.83 1.30 -6.13
C ALA A 115 17.70 2.01 -5.38
N MET A 116 17.60 1.77 -4.07
CA MET A 116 16.58 2.38 -3.22
C MET A 116 16.75 3.90 -3.11
N ARG A 117 17.99 4.40 -3.00
CA ARG A 117 18.25 5.85 -2.98
C ARG A 117 17.89 6.49 -4.32
N PHE A 118 18.20 5.84 -5.44
CA PHE A 118 17.86 6.33 -6.78
C PHE A 118 16.34 6.37 -7.01
N GLY A 119 15.63 5.29 -6.69
CA GLY A 119 14.17 5.24 -6.80
C GLY A 119 13.49 6.26 -5.88
N MET A 120 13.98 6.40 -4.64
CA MET A 120 13.47 7.41 -3.70
C MET A 120 13.75 8.84 -4.18
N ALA A 121 14.93 9.11 -4.73
CA ALA A 121 15.28 10.41 -5.28
C ALA A 121 14.34 10.82 -6.43
N GLN A 122 14.13 9.93 -7.41
CA GLN A 122 13.21 10.22 -8.51
C GLN A 122 11.77 10.42 -8.04
N MET A 123 11.28 9.58 -7.13
CA MET A 123 9.95 9.73 -6.56
C MET A 123 9.80 11.06 -5.80
N LEU A 124 10.79 11.48 -5.03
CA LEU A 124 10.80 12.78 -4.35
C LEU A 124 10.76 13.94 -5.35
N SER A 125 11.53 13.86 -6.43
CA SER A 125 11.51 14.86 -7.50
C SER A 125 10.16 14.90 -8.22
N TRP A 126 9.56 13.74 -8.49
CA TRP A 126 8.23 13.64 -9.10
C TRP A 126 7.16 14.21 -8.19
N ARG A 127 7.17 13.91 -6.88
CA ARG A 127 6.23 14.52 -5.94
C ARG A 127 6.45 16.02 -5.78
N ALA A 128 7.68 16.49 -5.77
CA ALA A 128 7.98 17.93 -5.74
C ALA A 128 7.43 18.64 -6.98
N LEU A 129 7.53 18.00 -8.16
CA LEU A 129 6.91 18.46 -9.40
C LEU A 129 5.37 18.50 -9.29
N ARG A 130 4.76 17.42 -8.78
CA ARG A 130 3.29 17.27 -8.67
C ARG A 130 2.67 18.08 -7.52
N ALA A 131 3.48 18.61 -6.61
CA ALA A 131 3.07 19.52 -5.53
C ALA A 131 3.04 21.01 -5.93
N ARG A 132 3.37 21.36 -7.19
CA ARG A 132 3.44 22.75 -7.68
C ARG A 132 2.06 23.37 -7.92
N ILE A 133 1.34 23.63 -6.83
CA ILE A 133 -0.03 24.17 -6.82
C ILE A 133 -0.18 25.43 -7.69
N GLY A 134 -1.23 25.48 -8.50
CA GLY A 134 -1.51 26.59 -9.40
C GLY A 134 -0.67 26.62 -10.69
N THR A 135 0.02 25.53 -11.02
CA THR A 135 0.74 25.35 -12.28
C THR A 135 0.21 24.14 -13.05
N ALA A 136 0.54 24.04 -14.33
CA ALA A 136 0.20 22.87 -15.15
C ALA A 136 0.86 21.56 -14.69
N ASP A 137 1.86 21.62 -13.80
CA ASP A 137 2.50 20.44 -13.23
C ASP A 137 1.76 19.89 -12.00
N TYR A 138 0.82 20.65 -11.43
CA TYR A 138 0.12 20.25 -10.23
C TYR A 138 -0.67 18.96 -10.43
N VAL A 139 -0.76 18.13 -9.39
CA VAL A 139 -1.39 16.80 -9.47
C VAL A 139 -2.77 16.85 -10.10
N THR A 140 -3.60 17.84 -9.75
CA THR A 140 -4.98 17.96 -10.26
C THR A 140 -5.07 18.28 -11.75
N GLU A 141 -3.99 18.79 -12.33
CA GLU A 141 -3.91 19.11 -13.75
C GLU A 141 -3.52 17.91 -14.61
N GLN A 142 -3.06 16.82 -14.01
CA GLN A 142 -2.55 15.65 -14.73
C GLN A 142 -3.66 14.72 -15.22
N SER A 143 -3.40 14.03 -16.32
CA SER A 143 -4.27 13.00 -16.91
C SER A 143 -4.63 11.92 -15.90
N PHE A 144 -3.63 11.34 -15.22
CA PHE A 144 -3.84 10.26 -14.27
C PHE A 144 -4.77 10.68 -13.13
N PHE A 145 -4.61 11.90 -12.59
CA PHE A 145 -5.51 12.40 -11.55
C PHE A 145 -6.94 12.57 -12.08
N LYS A 146 -7.09 13.17 -13.25
CA LYS A 146 -8.42 13.39 -13.88
C LYS A 146 -9.15 12.07 -14.12
N ASN A 147 -8.39 11.03 -14.48
CA ASN A 147 -8.88 9.69 -14.78
C ASN A 147 -8.95 8.75 -13.58
N ALA A 148 -8.34 9.12 -12.44
CA ALA A 148 -8.33 8.28 -11.25
C ALA A 148 -9.77 8.03 -10.76
N PRO A 149 -10.13 6.80 -10.39
CA PRO A 149 -11.45 6.50 -9.85
C PRO A 149 -11.70 7.28 -8.54
N GLU A 150 -12.96 7.65 -8.32
CA GLU A 150 -13.42 8.20 -7.04
C GLU A 150 -14.88 7.78 -6.88
N SER A 151 -15.15 7.07 -5.80
CA SER A 151 -16.49 6.58 -5.47
C SER A 151 -17.36 7.67 -4.87
N HIS A 152 -18.68 7.43 -4.88
CA HIS A 152 -19.62 8.41 -4.34
C HIS A 152 -19.56 8.55 -2.82
N LYS A 153 -19.16 7.48 -2.13
CA LYS A 153 -18.99 7.43 -0.69
C LYS A 153 -17.52 7.33 -0.34
N SER A 154 -17.12 8.01 0.74
CA SER A 154 -15.80 7.80 1.33
C SER A 154 -15.72 6.41 1.98
N ARG A 155 -14.50 5.90 2.17
CA ARG A 155 -14.25 4.65 2.91
C ARG A 155 -14.91 4.66 4.29
N GLU A 156 -14.82 5.77 5.02
CA GLU A 156 -15.43 5.91 6.35
C GLU A 156 -16.96 5.85 6.30
N GLN A 157 -17.59 6.53 5.34
CA GLN A 157 -19.04 6.42 5.16
C GLN A 157 -19.47 4.98 4.87
N VAL A 158 -18.68 4.24 4.07
CA VAL A 158 -18.96 2.83 3.80
C VAL A 158 -18.76 1.99 5.07
N ARG A 159 -17.74 2.25 5.89
CA ARG A 159 -17.54 1.56 7.18
C ARG A 159 -18.72 1.79 8.12
N GLU A 160 -19.11 3.05 8.34
CA GLU A 160 -20.24 3.41 9.20
C GLU A 160 -21.55 2.75 8.72
N ASP A 161 -21.80 2.78 7.41
CA ASP A 161 -22.95 2.12 6.79
C ASP A 161 -22.88 0.60 6.94
N THR A 162 -21.70 0.00 6.77
CA THR A 162 -21.47 -1.44 6.95
C THR A 162 -21.74 -1.85 8.38
N ASP A 163 -21.26 -1.10 9.37
CA ASP A 163 -21.50 -1.37 10.78
C ASP A 163 -22.97 -1.25 11.15
N ARG A 164 -23.65 -0.22 10.63
CA ARG A 164 -25.10 -0.04 10.78
C ARG A 164 -25.88 -1.24 10.21
N LEU A 165 -25.50 -1.72 9.03
CA LEU A 165 -26.10 -2.90 8.40
C LEU A 165 -25.82 -4.15 9.24
N ASN A 166 -24.56 -4.41 9.59
CA ASN A 166 -24.16 -5.56 10.39
C ASN A 166 -24.87 -5.64 11.75
N ASN A 167 -25.11 -4.49 12.39
CA ASN A 167 -25.80 -4.41 13.69
C ASN A 167 -27.31 -4.63 13.58
N SER A 168 -27.91 -4.38 12.41
CA SER A 168 -29.34 -4.58 12.17
C SER A 168 -29.66 -5.93 11.51
N ASP A 169 -28.68 -6.58 10.89
CA ASP A 169 -28.82 -7.81 10.11
C ASP A 169 -29.31 -9.01 10.94
N ALA A 170 -30.47 -9.55 10.55
CA ALA A 170 -31.10 -10.68 11.23
C ALA A 170 -30.33 -11.99 11.06
N LYS A 171 -29.69 -12.21 9.90
CA LYS A 171 -28.92 -13.41 9.60
C LYS A 171 -27.61 -13.43 10.39
N ILE A 172 -26.91 -12.30 10.45
CA ILE A 172 -25.72 -12.17 11.31
C ILE A 172 -26.07 -12.40 12.78
N LYS A 173 -27.20 -11.84 13.26
CA LYS A 173 -27.67 -12.09 14.64
C LYS A 173 -27.98 -13.56 14.89
N GLN A 174 -28.60 -14.24 13.94
CA GLN A 174 -28.88 -15.67 14.03
C GLN A 174 -27.58 -16.49 14.09
N LEU A 175 -26.66 -16.28 13.15
CA LEU A 175 -25.39 -17.00 13.09
C LEU A 175 -24.54 -16.79 14.36
N LYS A 176 -24.54 -15.57 14.92
CA LYS A 176 -23.85 -15.28 16.19
C LYS A 176 -24.45 -16.04 17.37
N ARG A 177 -25.78 -16.24 17.41
CA ARG A 177 -26.44 -17.05 18.45
C ARG A 177 -26.09 -18.52 18.31
N GLU A 178 -26.21 -19.08 17.11
CA GLU A 178 -25.87 -20.48 16.84
C GLU A 178 -24.39 -20.77 17.17
N ARG A 179 -23.49 -19.87 16.78
CA ARG A 179 -22.07 -19.94 17.17
C ARG A 179 -21.87 -19.91 18.69
N PHE A 180 -22.63 -19.08 19.41
CA PHE A 180 -22.55 -19.02 20.87
C PHE A 180 -23.01 -20.33 21.52
N ASP A 181 -24.02 -20.99 20.95
CA ASP A 181 -24.47 -22.30 21.42
C ASP A 181 -23.38 -23.37 21.24
N VAL A 182 -22.64 -23.35 20.13
CA VAL A 182 -21.48 -24.23 19.90
C VAL A 182 -20.37 -23.96 20.93
N VAL A 183 -20.07 -22.69 21.24
CA VAL A 183 -19.10 -22.34 22.29
C VAL A 183 -19.55 -22.86 23.66
N ALA A 184 -20.85 -22.75 23.98
CA ALA A 184 -21.40 -23.26 25.23
C ALA A 184 -21.27 -24.79 25.33
N GLN A 185 -21.53 -25.51 24.23
CA GLN A 185 -21.35 -26.96 24.13
C GLN A 185 -19.88 -27.36 24.31
N MET A 186 -18.95 -26.70 23.61
CA MET A 186 -17.51 -26.95 23.72
C MET A 186 -17.00 -26.72 25.16
N ASN A 187 -17.47 -25.66 25.83
CA ASN A 187 -17.12 -25.38 27.22
C ASN A 187 -17.68 -26.44 28.18
N ALA A 188 -18.92 -26.90 27.97
CA ALA A 188 -19.53 -27.96 28.76
C ALA A 188 -18.79 -29.30 28.61
N ALA A 189 -18.42 -29.67 27.37
CA ALA A 189 -17.62 -30.86 27.09
C ALA A 189 -16.23 -30.78 27.76
N SER A 190 -15.59 -29.61 27.70
CA SER A 190 -14.29 -29.37 28.35
C SER A 190 -14.37 -29.46 29.87
N MET A 191 -15.43 -28.91 30.49
CA MET A 191 -15.65 -29.01 31.94
C MET A 191 -15.94 -30.44 32.39
N SER A 192 -16.77 -31.19 31.64
CA SER A 192 -17.05 -32.59 31.95
C SER A 192 -15.80 -33.47 31.91
N ALA A 193 -14.78 -33.09 31.12
CA ALA A 193 -13.51 -33.78 31.06
C ALA A 193 -12.59 -33.48 32.26
N ILE A 194 -12.73 -32.31 32.89
CA ILE A 194 -11.99 -31.92 34.10
C ILE A 194 -12.51 -32.68 35.32
N ASP A 195 -13.83 -32.90 35.39
CA ASP A 195 -14.47 -33.63 36.50
C ASP A 195 -14.16 -35.14 36.52
N ASN A 196 -13.57 -35.71 35.47
CA ASN A 196 -13.17 -37.13 35.41
C ASN A 196 -11.73 -37.34 34.87
N PRO A 197 -10.70 -37.11 35.70
CA PRO A 197 -9.28 -37.10 35.28
C PRO A 197 -8.74 -38.46 34.79
N PHE A 198 -9.40 -39.57 35.13
CA PHE A 198 -8.98 -40.91 34.71
C PHE A 198 -9.46 -41.30 33.31
N ALA A 199 -10.46 -40.60 32.75
CA ALA A 199 -10.94 -40.81 31.38
C ALA A 199 -10.10 -40.05 30.33
N SER A 200 -9.43 -38.96 30.73
CA SER A 200 -8.64 -38.09 29.83
C SER A 200 -7.19 -38.56 29.61
N ALA A 201 -6.67 -39.46 30.45
CA ALA A 201 -5.30 -39.98 30.40
C ALA A 201 -5.10 -41.14 29.40
N ALA A 202 -6.15 -41.62 28.72
CA ALA A 202 -6.04 -42.66 27.71
C ALA A 202 -5.52 -42.06 26.37
N PRO A 203 -4.57 -42.72 25.66
CA PRO A 203 -4.01 -42.25 24.38
C PRO A 203 -5.04 -42.07 23.24
N SER A 204 -6.29 -42.46 23.48
CA SER A 204 -7.41 -42.45 22.55
C SER A 204 -8.64 -41.71 23.10
N SER A 205 -8.46 -40.70 23.97
CA SER A 205 -9.59 -39.92 24.47
C SER A 205 -10.26 -39.17 23.29
N GLY A 206 -11.50 -39.54 22.98
CA GLY A 206 -12.29 -38.93 21.90
C GLY A 206 -12.48 -37.43 22.04
N LEU A 207 -12.24 -36.89 23.24
CA LEU A 207 -12.29 -35.48 23.59
C LEU A 207 -11.43 -34.59 22.68
N GLY A 208 -10.22 -35.03 22.29
CA GLY A 208 -9.37 -34.25 21.39
C GLY A 208 -10.02 -34.05 20.02
N LYS A 209 -10.61 -35.12 19.47
CA LYS A 209 -11.35 -35.08 18.20
C LYS A 209 -12.68 -34.34 18.31
N GLU A 210 -13.32 -34.42 19.47
CA GLU A 210 -14.57 -33.70 19.75
C GLU A 210 -14.33 -32.19 19.86
N ILE A 211 -13.27 -31.76 20.54
CA ILE A 211 -12.84 -30.35 20.59
C ILE A 211 -12.43 -29.85 19.21
N GLU A 212 -11.67 -30.65 18.44
CA GLU A 212 -11.31 -30.31 17.05
C GLU A 212 -12.56 -30.14 16.17
N GLY A 213 -13.56 -31.02 16.32
CA GLY A 213 -14.85 -30.90 15.63
C GLY A 213 -15.60 -29.60 15.96
N TYR A 214 -15.64 -29.21 17.24
CA TYR A 214 -16.20 -27.93 17.65
C TYR A 214 -15.41 -26.73 17.08
N GLN A 215 -14.08 -26.82 17.03
CA GLN A 215 -13.23 -25.77 16.45
C GLN A 215 -13.49 -25.59 14.96
N ASP A 216 -13.64 -26.69 14.21
CA ASP A 216 -13.99 -26.66 12.80
C ASP A 216 -15.39 -26.07 12.56
N GLU A 217 -16.37 -26.43 13.38
CA GLU A 217 -17.72 -25.86 13.31
C GLU A 217 -17.73 -24.35 13.63
N LEU A 218 -16.98 -23.92 14.65
CA LEU A 218 -16.81 -22.50 14.97
C LEU A 218 -16.18 -21.73 13.81
N LYS A 219 -15.18 -22.32 13.13
CA LYS A 219 -14.55 -21.72 11.95
C LYS A 219 -15.52 -21.62 10.77
N GLU A 220 -16.41 -22.60 10.60
CA GLU A 220 -17.47 -22.54 9.59
C GLU A 220 -18.45 -21.40 9.89
N TYR A 221 -18.87 -21.24 11.15
CA TYR A 221 -19.71 -20.12 11.58
C TYR A 221 -19.01 -18.77 11.40
N ASP A 222 -17.74 -18.64 11.76
CA ASP A 222 -16.95 -17.43 11.55
C ASP A 222 -16.87 -17.08 10.06
N THR A 223 -16.70 -18.09 9.20
CA THR A 223 -16.70 -17.92 7.74
C THR A 223 -18.07 -17.45 7.22
N LYS A 224 -19.17 -18.04 7.71
CA LYS A 224 -20.54 -17.62 7.34
C LYS A 224 -20.80 -16.18 7.77
N ILE A 225 -20.44 -15.81 9.01
CA ILE A 225 -20.60 -14.45 9.52
C ILE A 225 -19.77 -13.46 8.70
N ALA A 226 -18.52 -13.81 8.37
CA ALA A 226 -17.66 -12.97 7.53
C ALA A 226 -18.31 -12.72 6.16
N ARG A 227 -18.81 -13.77 5.48
CA ARG A 227 -19.49 -13.62 4.18
C ARG A 227 -20.70 -12.68 4.22
N GLU A 228 -21.53 -12.77 5.25
CA GLU A 228 -22.68 -11.85 5.40
C GLU A 228 -22.20 -10.41 5.63
N LYS A 229 -21.11 -10.21 6.39
CA LYS A 229 -20.50 -8.89 6.58
C LYS A 229 -19.94 -8.34 5.26
N ASP A 230 -19.26 -9.16 4.48
CA ASP A 230 -18.70 -8.76 3.18
C ASP A 230 -19.83 -8.35 2.22
N ALA A 231 -20.95 -9.08 2.21
CA ALA A 231 -22.14 -8.73 1.44
C ALA A 231 -22.76 -7.39 1.88
N ASN A 232 -22.84 -7.15 3.19
CA ASN A 232 -23.29 -5.86 3.73
C ASN A 232 -22.33 -4.71 3.38
N ALA A 233 -21.02 -4.96 3.35
CA ALA A 233 -20.04 -3.98 2.90
C ALA A 233 -20.22 -3.63 1.42
N ALA A 234 -20.43 -4.62 0.55
CA ALA A 234 -20.72 -4.35 -0.87
C ALA A 234 -22.01 -3.54 -1.03
N LYS A 235 -23.06 -3.88 -0.28
CA LYS A 235 -24.31 -3.10 -0.25
C LYS A 235 -24.08 -1.66 0.23
N ALA A 236 -23.28 -1.47 1.28
CA ALA A 236 -22.93 -0.15 1.80
C ALA A 236 -22.19 0.69 0.75
N ALA A 237 -21.29 0.08 0.00
CA ALA A 237 -20.55 0.70 -1.11
C ALA A 237 -21.42 0.99 -2.35
N GLY A 238 -22.66 0.48 -2.41
CA GLY A 238 -23.51 0.56 -3.60
C GLY A 238 -23.09 -0.41 -4.72
N SER A 239 -22.29 -1.42 -4.38
CA SER A 239 -21.78 -2.44 -5.29
C SER A 239 -22.64 -3.70 -5.26
N SER A 240 -22.56 -4.52 -6.32
CA SER A 240 -23.20 -5.84 -6.35
C SER A 240 -22.62 -6.74 -5.24
N PRO A 241 -23.41 -7.62 -4.61
CA PRO A 241 -22.90 -8.62 -3.66
C PRO A 241 -21.78 -9.50 -4.23
N SER A 242 -21.71 -9.67 -5.55
CA SER A 242 -20.62 -10.40 -6.22
C SER A 242 -19.25 -9.70 -6.15
N ALA A 243 -19.21 -8.41 -5.79
CA ALA A 243 -17.97 -7.67 -5.55
C ALA A 243 -17.35 -7.97 -4.16
N ALA A 244 -18.13 -8.54 -3.24
CA ALA A 244 -17.69 -8.95 -1.92
C ALA A 244 -16.86 -10.25 -2.02
N LYS A 245 -15.54 -10.11 -2.18
CA LYS A 245 -14.63 -11.25 -2.06
C LYS A 245 -14.31 -11.49 -0.58
N PRO A 246 -14.07 -12.76 -0.15
CA PRO A 246 -13.66 -13.03 1.22
C PRO A 246 -12.44 -12.21 1.61
N GLY A 247 -12.58 -11.44 2.69
CA GLY A 247 -11.50 -10.56 3.20
C GLY A 247 -11.48 -9.15 2.61
N ASN A 248 -12.34 -8.84 1.63
CA ASN A 248 -12.54 -7.45 1.17
C ASN A 248 -13.38 -6.71 2.21
N GLY A 249 -12.79 -5.69 2.84
CA GLY A 249 -13.49 -4.79 3.73
C GLY A 249 -14.17 -3.64 3.00
N PRO A 250 -14.85 -2.75 3.74
CA PRO A 250 -15.33 -1.46 3.25
C PRO A 250 -14.29 -0.66 2.43
N ASP A 251 -13.01 -0.80 2.79
CA ASP A 251 -11.89 -0.07 2.18
C ASP A 251 -11.54 -0.56 0.77
N ASP A 252 -11.87 -1.81 0.45
CA ASP A 252 -11.56 -2.47 -0.83
C ASP A 252 -12.68 -2.32 -1.86
N LEU A 253 -13.82 -1.76 -1.44
CA LEU A 253 -15.06 -1.70 -2.22
C LEU A 253 -15.38 -0.31 -2.77
N VAL A 254 -14.63 0.69 -2.31
CA VAL A 254 -14.69 2.05 -2.83
C VAL A 254 -13.28 2.58 -3.08
N SER A 255 -13.18 3.40 -4.11
CA SER A 255 -11.95 4.11 -4.43
C SER A 255 -12.08 5.57 -3.98
N ASN A 256 -10.99 6.10 -3.45
CA ASN A 256 -10.81 7.48 -3.04
C ASN A 256 -9.52 8.03 -3.67
N ASP A 257 -9.18 7.57 -4.87
CA ASP A 257 -7.85 7.74 -5.43
C ASP A 257 -7.54 9.20 -5.73
N LYS A 258 -8.52 10.00 -6.20
CA LYS A 258 -8.30 11.44 -6.41
C LYS A 258 -8.06 12.13 -5.08
N THR A 259 -8.88 11.83 -4.09
CA THR A 259 -8.71 12.39 -2.75
C THR A 259 -7.34 12.06 -2.20
N ASP A 260 -6.92 10.81 -2.26
CA ASP A 260 -5.64 10.38 -1.69
C ASP A 260 -4.42 10.92 -2.46
N LEU A 261 -4.50 11.01 -3.80
CA LEU A 261 -3.47 11.66 -4.61
C LEU A 261 -3.36 13.16 -4.31
N LEU A 262 -4.50 13.85 -4.13
CA LEU A 262 -4.51 15.25 -3.75
C LEU A 262 -3.89 15.43 -2.37
N GLU A 263 -4.39 14.72 -1.36
CA GLU A 263 -3.88 14.84 0.01
C GLU A 263 -2.39 14.53 0.10
N ALA A 264 -1.89 13.54 -0.65
CA ALA A 264 -0.46 13.27 -0.74
C ALA A 264 0.35 14.46 -1.26
N ALA A 265 -0.15 15.17 -2.28
CA ALA A 265 0.49 16.37 -2.80
C ALA A 265 0.43 17.53 -1.80
N GLU A 266 -0.71 17.72 -1.12
CA GLU A 266 -0.91 18.74 -0.09
C GLU A 266 0.02 18.54 1.11
N GLU A 267 0.17 17.31 1.57
CA GLU A 267 1.11 16.90 2.62
C GLU A 267 2.57 17.16 2.18
N PHE A 268 2.87 16.87 0.92
CA PHE A 268 4.21 17.12 0.36
C PHE A 268 4.55 18.61 0.31
N ARG A 269 3.57 19.51 0.09
CA ARG A 269 3.79 20.97 0.20
C ARG A 269 4.29 21.38 1.58
N LEU A 270 3.80 20.74 2.65
CA LEU A 270 4.30 21.01 4.01
C LEU A 270 5.77 20.60 4.15
N LEU A 271 6.17 19.46 3.59
CA LEU A 271 7.58 19.07 3.58
C LEU A 271 8.43 20.14 2.88
N LEU A 272 8.01 20.57 1.69
CA LEU A 272 8.77 21.52 0.88
C LEU A 272 8.96 22.86 1.60
N THR A 273 7.92 23.34 2.27
CA THR A 273 8.00 24.54 3.12
C THR A 273 8.87 24.32 4.35
N TRP A 274 8.83 23.16 4.99
CA TRP A 274 9.73 22.88 6.13
C TRP A 274 11.21 22.86 5.72
N LEU A 275 11.51 22.28 4.55
CA LEU A 275 12.87 22.27 3.99
C LEU A 275 13.33 23.69 3.61
N ASN A 276 12.42 24.52 3.09
CA ASN A 276 12.71 25.88 2.63
C ASN A 276 11.60 26.87 3.06
N PRO A 277 11.63 27.38 4.31
CA PRO A 277 10.56 28.23 4.85
C PRO A 277 10.34 29.55 4.09
N SER A 278 11.32 30.02 3.34
CA SER A 278 11.17 31.21 2.47
C SER A 278 10.25 30.98 1.26
N GLN A 279 9.85 29.73 0.99
CA GLN A 279 9.03 29.35 -0.16
C GLN A 279 7.54 29.17 0.17
N THR A 280 7.07 29.67 1.32
CA THR A 280 5.65 29.61 1.73
C THR A 280 4.69 30.11 0.64
N SER A 281 5.06 31.16 -0.09
CA SER A 281 4.26 31.72 -1.19
C SER A 281 4.17 30.79 -2.40
N ILE A 282 5.27 30.08 -2.73
CA ILE A 282 5.33 29.12 -3.83
C ILE A 282 4.42 27.93 -3.51
N TRP A 283 4.52 27.43 -2.28
CA TRP A 283 3.80 26.24 -1.86
C TRP A 283 2.40 26.54 -1.32
N ARG A 284 2.00 27.81 -1.18
CA ARG A 284 0.71 28.23 -0.59
C ARG A 284 0.47 27.58 0.77
N THR A 285 1.44 27.71 1.65
CA THR A 285 1.42 27.20 3.02
C THR A 285 1.75 28.33 3.99
N GLU A 286 1.41 28.16 5.26
CA GLU A 286 1.74 29.11 6.32
C GLU A 286 2.68 28.46 7.35
N ILE A 287 3.32 29.28 8.19
CA ILE A 287 4.16 28.81 9.30
C ILE A 287 3.48 29.18 10.61
N ASN A 288 3.27 28.18 11.46
CA ASN A 288 2.80 28.42 12.81
C ASN A 288 3.95 29.03 13.63
N HIS A 289 3.80 30.28 14.08
CA HIS A 289 4.86 31.02 14.79
C HIS A 289 5.24 30.44 16.15
N GLN A 290 4.38 29.65 16.80
CA GLN A 290 4.68 29.03 18.09
C GLN A 290 5.53 27.77 17.94
N THR A 291 5.26 26.98 16.91
CA THR A 291 5.95 25.69 16.68
C THR A 291 7.06 25.78 15.64
N ASN A 292 7.07 26.83 14.83
CA ASN A 292 7.90 27.01 13.64
C ASN A 292 7.75 25.86 12.63
N LEU A 293 6.52 25.34 12.50
CA LEU A 293 6.18 24.24 11.59
C LEU A 293 5.10 24.68 10.58
N PRO A 294 5.14 24.13 9.36
CA PRO A 294 4.19 24.50 8.32
C PRO A 294 2.81 23.88 8.50
N TYR A 295 1.80 24.56 7.96
CA TYR A 295 0.45 24.05 7.77
C TYR A 295 -0.18 24.60 6.49
N ALA A 296 -1.27 23.97 6.05
CA ALA A 296 -2.06 24.42 4.91
C ALA A 296 -3.53 24.05 5.09
N VAL A 297 -4.42 24.88 4.55
CA VAL A 297 -5.83 24.52 4.35
C VAL A 297 -5.89 23.45 3.27
N LYS A 298 -6.66 22.39 3.53
CA LYS A 298 -6.82 21.30 2.58
C LYS A 298 -7.75 21.69 1.43
N ALA A 299 -7.34 21.36 0.22
CA ALA A 299 -8.24 21.37 -0.93
C ALA A 299 -9.13 20.11 -0.93
N SER A 300 -10.35 20.24 -1.44
CA SER A 300 -11.22 19.09 -1.73
C SER A 300 -10.99 18.59 -3.15
N ALA A 301 -10.73 17.29 -3.32
CA ALA A 301 -10.58 16.68 -4.64
C ALA A 301 -11.92 16.60 -5.38
N THR A 302 -13.01 16.40 -4.63
CA THR A 302 -14.38 16.41 -5.16
C THR A 302 -15.33 17.08 -4.16
N PRO A 303 -16.50 17.61 -4.60
CA PRO A 303 -17.49 18.20 -3.70
C PRO A 303 -18.06 17.20 -2.67
N MET A 304 -17.96 15.91 -2.97
CA MET A 304 -18.54 14.81 -2.20
C MET A 304 -17.60 14.30 -1.11
N HIS A 305 -16.28 14.44 -1.31
CA HIS A 305 -15.29 14.08 -0.30
C HIS A 305 -14.88 15.32 0.50
N LYS A 306 -15.36 15.40 1.74
CA LYS A 306 -14.86 16.40 2.70
C LYS A 306 -13.72 15.79 3.50
N PRO A 307 -12.56 16.45 3.59
CA PRO A 307 -11.53 15.98 4.49
C PRO A 307 -12.06 16.01 5.93
N GLU A 308 -11.69 15.03 6.73
CA GLU A 308 -12.10 14.92 8.14
C GLU A 308 -11.66 16.12 8.98
N THR A 309 -10.61 16.82 8.54
CA THR A 309 -10.17 18.10 9.11
C THR A 309 -9.87 19.10 8.00
N GLU A 310 -10.16 20.38 8.23
CA GLU A 310 -10.00 21.46 7.24
C GLU A 310 -8.53 21.85 7.00
N VAL A 311 -7.65 21.55 7.94
CA VAL A 311 -6.23 21.94 7.92
C VAL A 311 -5.36 20.69 8.02
N VAL A 312 -4.24 20.68 7.31
CA VAL A 312 -3.14 19.74 7.54
C VAL A 312 -1.96 20.50 8.11
N TYR A 313 -1.37 19.98 9.17
CA TYR A 313 -0.24 20.60 9.85
C TYR A 313 0.91 19.64 9.99
N MET A 314 2.13 20.17 10.03
CA MET A 314 3.32 19.42 10.41
C MET A 314 3.50 19.45 11.93
N ARG A 315 3.86 18.31 12.52
CA ARG A 315 4.13 18.17 13.96
C ARG A 315 5.51 17.57 14.20
N ASN A 316 6.14 17.92 15.32
CA ASN A 316 7.32 17.20 15.80
C ASN A 316 6.93 15.75 16.19
N PRO A 317 7.82 14.77 15.98
CA PRO A 317 7.60 13.43 16.48
C PRO A 317 7.60 13.40 18.01
N ASP A 318 6.65 12.71 18.60
CA ASP A 318 6.56 12.45 20.05
C ASP A 318 6.14 11.01 20.35
N ILE A 319 6.02 10.67 21.64
CA ILE A 319 5.66 9.31 22.06
C ILE A 319 4.28 8.89 21.56
N LEU A 320 3.31 9.81 21.50
CA LEU A 320 1.96 9.54 21.04
C LEU A 320 1.94 9.25 19.54
N THR A 321 2.74 9.97 18.75
CA THR A 321 2.90 9.69 17.31
C THR A 321 3.55 8.34 17.00
N ARG A 322 4.19 7.68 17.98
CA ARG A 322 4.72 6.31 17.82
C ARG A 322 3.65 5.24 18.06
N PHE A 323 2.65 5.56 18.88
CA PHE A 323 1.52 4.67 19.17
C PHE A 323 0.31 4.94 18.26
N SER A 324 0.31 6.04 17.49
CA SER A 324 -0.81 6.41 16.60
C SER A 324 -1.18 5.32 15.59
N ALA A 325 -0.22 4.47 15.22
CA ALA A 325 -0.42 3.30 14.37
C ALA A 325 -1.37 2.23 14.95
N VAL A 326 -1.53 2.20 16.28
CA VAL A 326 -2.30 1.18 17.01
C VAL A 326 -3.44 1.78 17.84
N THR A 327 -3.66 3.09 17.75
CA THR A 327 -4.77 3.78 18.44
C THR A 327 -5.91 4.09 17.46
N PRO A 328 -7.17 4.20 17.94
CA PRO A 328 -8.30 4.66 17.13
C PRO A 328 -8.08 6.05 16.52
N PHE A 329 -8.90 6.37 15.50
CA PHE A 329 -8.90 7.68 14.85
C PHE A 329 -8.93 8.83 15.85
N SER A 330 -8.13 9.85 15.58
CA SER A 330 -8.26 11.14 16.23
C SER A 330 -7.86 12.24 15.27
N ILE A 331 -8.69 13.27 15.15
CA ILE A 331 -8.36 14.49 14.40
C ILE A 331 -7.07 15.15 14.90
N TYR A 332 -6.69 14.91 16.16
CA TYR A 332 -5.42 15.39 16.74
C TYR A 332 -4.18 14.63 16.25
N ASN A 333 -4.38 13.49 15.56
CA ASN A 333 -3.34 12.71 14.92
C ASN A 333 -3.32 12.91 13.39
N ASP A 334 -4.21 13.75 12.86
CA ASP A 334 -4.31 14.06 11.42
C ASP A 334 -3.22 15.04 10.97
N ALA A 335 -1.96 14.63 11.09
CA ALA A 335 -0.79 15.48 10.91
C ALA A 335 0.31 14.80 10.08
N VAL A 336 1.12 15.62 9.41
CA VAL A 336 2.38 15.18 8.79
C VAL A 336 3.47 15.24 9.86
N ILE A 337 4.19 14.14 10.09
CA ILE A 337 5.26 14.19 11.09
C ILE A 337 6.56 14.64 10.44
N LYS A 338 7.18 15.65 11.05
CA LYS A 338 8.46 16.22 10.65
C LYS A 338 9.52 15.11 10.43
N PRO A 339 10.18 15.07 9.26
CA PRO A 339 11.23 14.10 8.94
C PRO A 339 12.36 14.04 9.98
N ARG A 340 13.09 12.92 10.02
CA ARG A 340 14.35 12.84 10.79
C ARG A 340 15.38 13.83 10.22
N THR A 341 16.11 14.51 11.10
CA THR A 341 17.16 15.47 10.69
C THR A 341 18.21 14.85 9.78
N ALA A 342 18.57 13.57 9.98
CA ALA A 342 19.51 12.84 9.11
C ALA A 342 19.06 12.78 7.63
N MET A 343 17.75 12.79 7.37
CA MET A 343 17.21 12.78 6.01
C MET A 343 17.19 14.18 5.36
N LYS A 344 17.43 15.26 6.13
CA LYS A 344 17.18 16.63 5.67
C LYS A 344 17.95 16.98 4.40
N ASP A 345 19.23 16.60 4.31
CA ASP A 345 20.06 16.91 3.15
C ASP A 345 19.63 16.11 1.92
N PHE A 346 19.31 14.84 2.11
CA PHE A 346 18.79 13.98 1.04
C PHE A 346 17.44 14.50 0.51
N LEU A 347 16.52 14.85 1.41
CA LEU A 347 15.21 15.41 1.05
C LEU A 347 15.40 16.75 0.33
N SER A 348 16.14 17.70 0.93
CA SER A 348 16.42 19.02 0.34
C SER A 348 16.99 18.92 -1.07
N ARG A 349 17.96 18.02 -1.29
CA ARG A 349 18.59 17.82 -2.60
C ARG A 349 17.59 17.32 -3.63
N ASN A 350 16.84 16.27 -3.30
CA ASN A 350 15.98 15.55 -4.24
C ASN A 350 14.59 16.17 -4.42
N THR A 351 14.25 17.21 -3.66
CA THR A 351 13.05 18.02 -3.86
C THR A 351 13.36 19.46 -4.34
N SER A 352 14.62 19.75 -4.64
CA SER A 352 15.05 21.08 -5.09
C SER A 352 14.54 21.40 -6.51
N PRO A 353 14.48 22.69 -6.90
CA PRO A 353 14.23 23.07 -8.29
C PRO A 353 15.18 22.38 -9.28
N ALA A 354 16.46 22.23 -8.92
CA ALA A 354 17.44 21.55 -9.76
C ALA A 354 17.11 20.05 -9.96
N ALA A 355 16.59 19.37 -8.93
CA ALA A 355 16.16 17.98 -9.04
C ALA A 355 14.90 17.83 -9.92
N ILE A 356 13.96 18.77 -9.81
CA ILE A 356 12.80 18.83 -10.72
C ILE A 356 13.26 19.00 -12.18
N GLU A 357 14.17 19.94 -12.44
CA GLU A 357 14.69 20.17 -13.79
C GLU A 357 15.51 18.99 -14.32
N ALA A 358 16.25 18.29 -13.44
CA ALA A 358 16.91 17.04 -13.79
C ALA A 358 15.89 15.96 -14.20
N LEU A 359 14.79 15.81 -13.46
CA LEU A 359 13.71 14.88 -13.80
C LEU A 359 13.07 15.23 -15.16
N ARG A 360 12.86 16.52 -15.47
CA ARG A 360 12.33 16.96 -16.77
C ARG A 360 13.20 16.60 -17.96
N LYS A 361 14.51 16.48 -17.76
CA LYS A 361 15.45 16.00 -18.80
C LYS A 361 15.29 14.51 -19.10
N THR A 362 14.50 13.80 -18.29
CA THR A 362 14.14 12.39 -18.50
C THR A 362 12.61 12.25 -18.64
N PRO A 363 12.01 12.61 -19.79
CA PRO A 363 10.55 12.56 -19.97
C PRO A 363 9.95 11.17 -19.76
N SER A 364 10.70 10.11 -20.06
CA SER A 364 10.31 8.72 -19.81
C SER A 364 10.12 8.42 -18.32
N ALA A 365 10.91 9.04 -17.43
CA ALA A 365 10.72 8.89 -15.98
C ALA A 365 9.42 9.55 -15.53
N ILE A 366 9.15 10.79 -15.99
CA ILE A 366 7.89 11.48 -15.67
C ILE A 366 6.69 10.66 -16.16
N LEU A 367 6.74 10.20 -17.41
CA LEU A 367 5.68 9.38 -17.99
C LEU A 367 5.50 8.05 -17.24
N LEU A 368 6.60 7.43 -16.81
CA LEU A 368 6.56 6.21 -15.99
C LEU A 368 5.82 6.46 -14.66
N TYR A 369 6.11 7.56 -13.98
CA TYR A 369 5.42 7.91 -12.73
C TYR A 369 3.97 8.37 -12.94
N ASP A 370 3.69 9.11 -14.01
CA ASP A 370 2.35 9.61 -14.28
C ASP A 370 1.40 8.47 -14.69
N GLU A 371 1.84 7.53 -15.51
CA GLU A 371 0.93 6.56 -16.15
C GLU A 371 1.07 5.13 -15.63
N TYR A 372 2.16 4.77 -14.93
CA TYR A 372 2.48 3.37 -14.62
C TYR A 372 2.84 3.06 -13.16
N ILE A 373 3.52 3.98 -12.45
CA ILE A 373 3.89 3.78 -11.04
C ILE A 373 2.79 4.32 -10.12
N HIS A 374 2.42 3.54 -9.12
CA HIS A 374 1.48 3.96 -8.10
C HIS A 374 2.17 4.78 -7.01
N ASP A 375 1.46 5.78 -6.48
CA ASP A 375 1.83 6.43 -5.24
C ASP A 375 1.33 5.57 -4.07
N SER A 376 2.23 4.81 -3.43
CA SER A 376 1.84 3.94 -2.31
C SER A 376 1.26 4.70 -1.12
N ARG A 377 1.48 6.02 -1.01
CA ARG A 377 0.84 6.86 0.00
C ARG A 377 -0.69 6.77 -0.10
N ALA A 378 -1.22 6.69 -1.32
CA ALA A 378 -2.65 6.64 -1.58
C ALA A 378 -3.28 5.26 -1.30
N TRP A 379 -2.48 4.20 -1.10
CA TRP A 379 -3.03 2.88 -0.74
C TRP A 379 -2.84 2.54 0.73
N PHE A 380 -1.72 2.93 1.32
CA PHE A 380 -1.35 2.55 2.69
C PHE A 380 -1.80 3.56 3.74
N ARG A 381 -2.97 4.17 3.58
CA ARG A 381 -3.58 4.86 4.73
C ARG A 381 -3.82 3.83 5.82
N VAL A 382 -2.93 3.82 6.80
CA VAL A 382 -3.33 3.42 8.15
C VAL A 382 -4.55 4.30 8.44
N PRO A 383 -5.71 3.72 8.79
CA PRO A 383 -6.99 4.42 8.85
C PRO A 383 -6.95 5.73 9.64
N TYR A 384 -5.91 5.94 10.46
CA TYR A 384 -5.82 6.96 11.47
C TYR A 384 -4.53 7.82 11.37
N PHE A 385 -3.75 7.73 10.27
CA PHE A 385 -2.50 8.48 10.13
C PHE A 385 -2.11 8.87 8.70
N ARG A 386 -1.56 10.08 8.53
CA ARG A 386 -1.17 10.63 7.21
C ARG A 386 0.17 10.09 6.70
N GLU A 387 1.19 9.89 7.52
CA GLU A 387 2.41 9.27 7.00
C GLU A 387 3.06 8.41 8.07
N TYR A 388 3.00 7.08 7.92
CA TYR A 388 3.39 6.15 8.97
C TYR A 388 4.81 6.42 9.49
N VAL A 389 4.93 6.84 10.75
CA VAL A 389 6.23 6.86 11.45
C VAL A 389 6.54 5.44 11.92
N PRO A 390 7.74 4.87 11.66
CA PRO A 390 8.91 5.43 10.97
C PRO A 390 9.11 4.92 9.52
N GLY A 391 8.05 4.58 8.78
CA GLY A 391 8.13 3.93 7.45
C GLY A 391 7.67 4.76 6.25
N GLY A 392 7.31 6.02 6.50
CA GLY A 392 6.96 7.01 5.49
C GLY A 392 8.12 7.37 4.57
N PHE A 393 7.81 8.04 3.48
CA PHE A 393 8.80 8.58 2.55
C PHE A 393 9.69 9.63 3.18
N PHE A 394 9.24 10.30 4.24
CA PHE A 394 10.03 11.29 4.97
C PHE A 394 10.97 10.65 6.01
N TRP A 395 10.78 9.37 6.32
CA TRP A 395 11.39 8.70 7.46
C TRP A 395 12.42 7.63 7.10
N GLY A 396 12.71 7.47 5.80
CA GLY A 396 13.68 6.50 5.28
C GLY A 396 13.12 5.08 5.26
N ARG A 397 13.48 4.31 4.23
CA ARG A 397 13.16 2.87 4.18
C ARG A 397 14.15 2.11 5.06
N VAL A 398 13.70 1.01 5.66
CA VAL A 398 14.57 0.02 6.32
C VAL A 398 14.81 -1.12 5.35
N LEU A 399 16.08 -1.53 5.30
CA LEU A 399 16.55 -2.72 4.63
C LEU A 399 17.11 -3.67 5.69
N PHE A 400 16.78 -4.96 5.61
CA PHE A 400 17.39 -6.01 6.43
C PHE A 400 18.36 -6.82 5.58
N VAL A 401 19.57 -7.06 6.10
CA VAL A 401 20.71 -7.63 5.38
C VAL A 401 21.24 -8.88 6.09
N GLY A 402 20.47 -9.96 6.09
CA GLY A 402 20.84 -11.20 6.79
C GLY A 402 21.03 -11.05 8.31
N ASN A 403 20.99 -12.14 9.07
CA ASN A 403 21.36 -12.17 10.50
C ASN A 403 20.81 -11.00 11.35
N ASP A 404 19.55 -10.61 11.13
CA ASP A 404 18.87 -9.48 11.80
C ASP A 404 19.55 -8.10 11.62
N GLN A 405 20.49 -7.94 10.67
CA GLN A 405 21.17 -6.68 10.43
C GLN A 405 20.21 -5.67 9.81
N ARG A 406 19.84 -4.67 10.61
CA ARG A 406 18.94 -3.59 10.20
C ARG A 406 19.70 -2.37 9.71
N VAL A 407 19.51 -2.00 8.44
CA VAL A 407 19.98 -0.75 7.85
C VAL A 407 18.84 0.28 7.89
N GLU A 408 18.90 1.20 8.85
CA GLU A 408 17.95 2.32 8.92
C GLU A 408 18.28 3.39 7.88
N ASN A 409 17.25 4.06 7.35
CA ASN A 409 17.37 5.22 6.46
C ASN A 409 18.30 4.97 5.26
N LEU A 410 18.31 3.76 4.69
CA LEU A 410 19.23 3.42 3.60
C LEU A 410 20.71 3.71 3.92
N GLY A 411 21.10 3.74 5.21
CA GLY A 411 22.47 4.00 5.66
C GLY A 411 22.93 5.45 5.59
N PHE A 412 22.02 6.43 5.62
CA PHE A 412 22.33 7.86 5.80
C PHE A 412 22.74 8.21 7.23
#